data_AF-A0A1I6EBN5-F1
#
_entry.id   AF-A0A1I6EBN5-F1
#
_cell.length_a   1.000
_cell.length_b   1.000
_cell.length_c   1.000
_cell.angle_alpha   90.00
_cell.angle_beta   90.00
_cell.angle_gamma   90.00
#
_symmetry.space_group_name_H-M   'P 1'
#
loop_
_entity.id
_entity.type
_entity.pdbx_description
1 polymer ?
#
loop_
_entity_poly.entity_id
_entity_poly.type
_entity_poly.pdbx_seq_one_letter_code
_entity_poly.pdbx_strand_id
1 'polypeptide(L)'
;MVDSLAGKIESWLREQVRDRGARGFVVGLSGGIDSAVTAALCRNVCPETTLGVIMPCYSDPQDAEHARLLAESIDIEYKTVELDKPFAELVKLLTGEDYDMYKKDLAVANIKPRLRMTTLYYYAARRRSLVVGTGNRSEITVGYFTKYGDGGVDLLPIANLVKKQVVELAEYLGVPQPIIDKPPSAGLWAGQNDEKEMGIAYEELDKYILTGQAEDRVRKIVDKLALQSLHKKQLPAKPSL
;
A
#
# COMPACT_ATOMS: atom_id res chain seq x y z
N MET A 1 -0.73 -5.62 -24.14
CA MET A 1 0.01 -6.50 -23.20
C MET A 1 0.83 -5.57 -22.30
N VAL A 2 0.45 -5.33 -21.04
CA VAL A 2 0.98 -4.24 -20.17
C VAL A 2 0.61 -2.81 -20.58
N ASP A 3 0.95 -2.30 -21.77
CA ASP A 3 0.57 -0.93 -22.20
C ASP A 3 -0.96 -0.74 -22.19
N SER A 4 -1.66 -1.76 -22.71
CA SER A 4 -3.11 -1.83 -22.70
C SER A 4 -3.70 -1.95 -21.29
N LEU A 5 -2.92 -2.38 -20.30
CA LEU A 5 -3.33 -2.49 -18.91
C LEU A 5 -3.15 -1.14 -18.20
N ALA A 6 -1.98 -0.53 -18.31
CA ALA A 6 -1.70 0.82 -17.79
C ALA A 6 -2.75 1.81 -18.28
N GLY A 7 -2.98 1.88 -19.60
CA GLY A 7 -3.96 2.78 -20.18
C GLY A 7 -5.41 2.53 -19.73
N LYS A 8 -5.78 1.27 -19.41
CA LYS A 8 -7.10 0.95 -18.85
C LYS A 8 -7.22 1.44 -17.40
N ILE A 9 -6.19 1.25 -16.59
CA ILE A 9 -6.16 1.70 -15.20
C ILE A 9 -6.18 3.24 -15.15
N GLU A 10 -5.38 3.90 -15.97
CA GLU A 10 -5.35 5.36 -16.08
C GLU A 10 -6.68 5.95 -16.57
N SER A 11 -7.32 5.28 -17.53
CA SER A 11 -8.66 5.68 -17.99
C SER A 11 -9.68 5.57 -16.86
N TRP A 12 -9.67 4.47 -16.11
CA TRP A 12 -10.53 4.28 -14.95
C TRP A 12 -10.27 5.34 -13.86
N LEU A 13 -9.00 5.63 -13.55
CA LEU A 13 -8.62 6.69 -12.60
C LEU A 13 -9.17 8.07 -13.03
N ARG A 14 -9.11 8.39 -14.33
CA ARG A 14 -9.64 9.64 -14.89
C ARG A 14 -11.16 9.74 -14.70
N GLU A 15 -11.88 8.64 -14.89
CA GLU A 15 -13.31 8.55 -14.63
C GLU A 15 -13.61 8.75 -13.13
N GLN A 16 -12.83 8.13 -12.24
CA GLN A 16 -13.03 8.29 -10.79
C GLN A 16 -12.87 9.74 -10.33
N VAL A 17 -11.90 10.49 -10.88
CA VAL A 17 -11.72 11.92 -10.58
C VAL A 17 -12.94 12.72 -11.04
N ARG A 18 -13.36 12.52 -12.30
CA ARG A 18 -14.49 13.22 -12.92
C ARG A 18 -15.79 12.96 -12.15
N ASP A 19 -16.13 11.69 -11.94
CA ASP A 19 -17.43 11.27 -11.39
C ASP A 19 -17.59 11.66 -9.91
N ARG A 20 -16.48 11.85 -9.20
CA ARG A 20 -16.47 12.27 -7.78
C ARG A 20 -16.23 13.76 -7.59
N GLY A 21 -16.03 14.53 -8.67
CA GLY A 21 -15.72 15.97 -8.61
C GLY A 21 -14.43 16.27 -7.83
N ALA A 22 -13.48 15.34 -7.85
CA ALA A 22 -12.17 15.48 -7.24
C ALA A 22 -11.24 16.29 -8.15
N ARG A 23 -10.16 16.83 -7.58
CA ARG A 23 -9.14 17.58 -8.33
C ARG A 23 -7.94 16.75 -8.74
N GLY A 24 -7.68 15.66 -8.03
CA GLY A 24 -6.54 14.77 -8.26
C GLY A 24 -6.44 13.72 -7.17
N PHE A 25 -5.21 13.29 -6.88
CA PHE A 25 -4.94 12.17 -5.99
C PHE A 25 -3.98 12.53 -4.86
N VAL A 26 -4.03 11.76 -3.77
CA VAL A 26 -3.00 11.72 -2.73
C VAL A 26 -2.58 10.27 -2.54
N VAL A 27 -1.27 10.01 -2.63
CA VAL A 27 -0.68 8.67 -2.57
C VAL A 27 0.43 8.64 -1.52
N GLY A 28 0.45 7.63 -0.65
CA GLY A 28 1.59 7.40 0.24
C GLY A 28 2.76 6.80 -0.53
N LEU A 29 3.96 7.37 -0.39
CA LEU A 29 5.19 6.86 -1.00
C LEU A 29 6.01 6.14 0.06
N SER A 30 6.08 4.81 -0.01
CA SER A 30 6.78 3.97 0.98
C SER A 30 8.20 3.57 0.58
N GLY A 31 8.61 3.86 -0.66
CA GLY A 31 9.86 3.34 -1.22
C GLY A 31 9.76 1.87 -1.68
N GLY A 32 8.55 1.30 -1.68
CA GLY A 32 8.25 -0.02 -2.23
C GLY A 32 7.47 0.05 -3.56
N ILE A 33 7.51 -1.05 -4.30
CA ILE A 33 7.03 -1.14 -5.69
C ILE A 33 5.53 -0.82 -5.87
N ASP A 34 4.66 -1.23 -4.95
CA ASP A 34 3.21 -1.03 -5.10
C ASP A 34 2.84 0.46 -5.04
N SER A 35 3.49 1.19 -4.11
CA SER A 35 3.35 2.64 -4.04
C SER A 35 3.94 3.34 -5.24
N ALA A 36 5.04 2.81 -5.80
CA ALA A 36 5.69 3.38 -6.96
C ALA A 36 4.82 3.31 -8.22
N VAL A 37 4.30 2.13 -8.51
CA VAL A 37 3.35 1.91 -9.62
C VAL A 37 2.10 2.76 -9.44
N THR A 38 1.53 2.79 -8.24
CA THR A 38 0.32 3.57 -7.95
C THR A 38 0.55 5.07 -8.16
N ALA A 39 1.67 5.60 -7.67
CA ALA A 39 2.02 7.01 -7.83
C ALA A 39 2.25 7.40 -9.29
N ALA A 40 2.96 6.57 -10.06
CA ALA A 40 3.20 6.79 -11.49
C ALA A 40 1.88 6.84 -12.29
N LEU A 41 0.97 5.88 -12.07
CA LEU A 41 -0.35 5.87 -12.70
C LEU A 41 -1.18 7.12 -12.33
N CYS A 42 -1.18 7.51 -11.06
CA CYS A 42 -1.91 8.70 -10.61
C CYS A 42 -1.34 9.98 -11.23
N ARG A 43 -0.01 10.12 -11.25
CA ARG A 43 0.69 11.24 -11.84
C ARG A 43 0.40 11.36 -13.34
N ASN A 44 0.38 10.25 -14.08
CA ASN A 44 0.07 10.26 -15.52
C ASN A 44 -1.34 10.79 -15.82
N VAL A 45 -2.29 10.55 -14.91
CA VAL A 45 -3.68 11.01 -15.06
C VAL A 45 -3.86 12.46 -14.61
N CYS A 46 -3.21 12.85 -13.51
CA CYS A 46 -3.37 14.14 -12.84
C CYS A 46 -2.00 14.73 -12.46
N PRO A 47 -1.16 15.16 -13.41
CA PRO A 47 0.22 15.55 -13.14
C PRO A 47 0.34 16.72 -12.16
N GLU A 48 -0.49 17.75 -12.33
CA GLU A 48 -0.45 18.98 -11.52
C GLU A 48 -1.12 18.87 -10.15
N THR A 49 -1.90 17.82 -9.92
CA THR A 49 -2.80 17.72 -8.75
C THR A 49 -2.61 16.45 -7.93
N THR A 50 -1.74 15.54 -8.38
CA THR A 50 -1.30 14.37 -7.62
C THR A 50 -0.24 14.79 -6.60
N LEU A 51 -0.44 14.42 -5.35
CA LEU A 51 0.52 14.62 -4.27
C LEU A 51 1.03 13.27 -3.75
N GLY A 52 2.35 13.07 -3.78
CA GLY A 52 3.03 12.02 -3.02
C GLY A 52 3.29 12.44 -1.58
N VAL A 53 3.11 11.53 -0.62
CA VAL A 53 3.42 11.79 0.80
C VAL A 53 4.32 10.70 1.36
N ILE A 54 5.54 11.08 1.73
CA ILE A 54 6.53 10.23 2.39
C ILE A 54 6.29 10.34 3.91
N MET A 55 6.09 9.21 4.59
CA MET A 55 5.64 9.18 6.00
C MET A 55 6.48 8.21 6.84
N PRO A 56 7.76 8.54 7.10
CA PRO A 56 8.59 7.74 8.00
C PRO A 56 7.95 7.62 9.38
N CYS A 57 8.09 6.45 10.01
CA CYS A 57 7.61 6.17 11.35
C CYS A 57 8.41 5.00 11.95
N TYR A 58 9.61 5.28 12.45
CA TYR A 58 10.65 4.33 12.84
C TYR A 58 10.88 3.35 11.68
N SER A 59 11.04 3.92 10.48
CA SER A 59 11.20 3.23 9.20
C SER A 59 12.68 3.14 8.82
N ASP A 60 13.02 2.28 7.86
CA ASP A 60 14.37 2.26 7.30
C ASP A 60 14.60 3.58 6.55
N PRO A 61 15.71 4.32 6.81
CA PRO A 61 16.03 5.53 6.06
C PRO A 61 16.05 5.34 4.53
N GLN A 62 16.42 4.14 4.04
CA GLN A 62 16.41 3.80 2.61
C GLN A 62 15.00 3.83 2.01
N ASP A 63 13.95 3.57 2.81
CA ASP A 63 12.56 3.70 2.36
C ASP A 63 12.27 5.13 1.90
N ALA A 64 12.71 6.12 2.68
CA ALA A 64 12.53 7.53 2.36
C ALA A 64 13.39 7.97 1.17
N GLU A 65 14.61 7.45 1.05
CA GLU A 65 15.47 7.70 -0.10
C GLU A 65 14.86 7.17 -1.40
N HIS A 66 14.38 5.93 -1.40
CA HIS A 66 13.70 5.33 -2.55
C HIS A 66 12.40 6.06 -2.90
N ALA A 67 11.64 6.51 -1.90
CA ALA A 67 10.44 7.30 -2.12
C ALA A 67 10.74 8.66 -2.79
N ARG A 68 11.83 9.33 -2.41
CA ARG A 68 12.30 10.56 -3.07
C ARG A 68 12.81 10.30 -4.48
N LEU A 69 13.61 9.24 -4.66
CA LEU A 69 14.13 8.82 -5.96
C LEU A 69 12.99 8.61 -6.97
N LEU A 70 11.95 7.90 -6.56
CA LEU A 70 10.75 7.75 -7.38
C LEU A 70 10.11 9.10 -7.68
N ALA A 71 9.87 9.92 -6.65
CA ALA A 71 9.14 11.16 -6.82
C ALA A 71 9.83 12.11 -7.80
N GLU A 72 11.16 12.16 -7.74
CA GLU A 72 12.02 12.89 -8.67
C GLU A 72 12.03 12.27 -10.07
N SER A 73 12.04 10.94 -10.18
CA SER A 73 12.07 10.27 -11.50
C SER A 73 10.78 10.44 -12.30
N ILE A 74 9.62 10.56 -11.64
CA ILE A 74 8.31 10.73 -12.30
C ILE A 74 7.80 12.18 -12.26
N ASP A 75 8.57 13.11 -11.71
CA ASP A 75 8.22 14.52 -11.56
C ASP A 75 6.81 14.73 -10.93
N ILE A 76 6.65 14.21 -9.71
CA ILE A 76 5.44 14.35 -8.89
C ILE A 76 5.69 15.32 -7.72
N GLU A 77 4.71 16.20 -7.42
CA GLU A 77 4.76 16.99 -6.18
C GLU A 77 4.78 16.04 -4.98
N TYR A 78 5.71 16.22 -4.03
CA TYR A 78 5.76 15.41 -2.83
C TYR A 78 6.03 16.20 -1.54
N LYS A 79 5.62 15.61 -0.41
CA LYS A 79 5.89 16.11 0.95
C LYS A 79 6.39 14.98 1.85
N THR A 80 7.19 15.34 2.86
CA THR A 80 7.56 14.43 3.94
C THR A 80 6.84 14.84 5.22
N VAL A 81 6.25 13.89 5.94
CA VAL A 81 5.64 14.07 7.25
C VAL A 81 6.20 13.04 8.22
N GLU A 82 7.04 13.50 9.15
CA GLU A 82 7.63 12.64 10.19
C GLU A 82 6.58 12.25 11.23
N LEU A 83 6.42 10.94 11.46
CA LEU A 83 5.39 10.38 12.35
C LEU A 83 5.97 9.71 13.60
N ASP A 84 7.28 9.69 13.80
CA ASP A 84 7.93 9.11 14.98
C ASP A 84 7.32 9.61 16.29
N LYS A 85 7.31 10.93 16.47
CA LYS A 85 6.82 11.54 17.70
C LYS A 85 5.34 11.24 17.99
N PRO A 86 4.37 11.52 17.08
CA PRO A 86 2.97 11.20 17.36
C PRO A 86 2.73 9.70 17.57
N PHE A 87 3.49 8.83 16.91
CA PHE A 87 3.44 7.39 17.16
C PHE A 87 3.91 7.04 18.56
N ALA A 88 5.10 7.49 18.98
CA ALA A 88 5.66 7.19 20.29
C ALA A 88 4.78 7.69 21.43
N GLU A 89 4.20 8.88 21.29
CA GLU A 89 3.25 9.44 22.27
C GLU A 89 1.98 8.57 22.39
N LEU A 90 1.44 8.11 21.25
CA LEU A 90 0.27 7.24 21.26
C LEU A 90 0.57 5.86 21.84
N VAL A 91 1.76 5.30 21.58
CA VAL A 91 2.23 4.07 22.23
C VAL A 91 2.27 4.27 23.74
N LYS A 92 2.96 5.31 24.22
CA LYS A 92 3.07 5.62 25.65
C LYS A 92 1.71 5.79 26.33
N LEU A 93 0.78 6.47 25.67
CA LEU A 93 -0.58 6.65 26.17
C LEU A 93 -1.34 5.33 26.32
N LEU A 94 -1.16 4.40 25.38
CA LEU A 94 -1.90 3.13 25.34
C LEU A 94 -1.28 2.04 26.21
N THR A 95 0.04 2.01 26.34
CA THR A 95 0.78 0.94 27.02
C THR A 95 1.35 1.36 28.38
N GLY A 96 1.52 2.65 28.62
CA GLY A 96 2.27 3.18 29.77
C GLY A 96 3.80 3.09 29.62
N GLU A 97 4.30 2.60 28.48
CA GLU A 97 5.72 2.35 28.21
C GLU A 97 6.18 3.17 26.99
N ASP A 98 7.44 3.62 26.97
CA ASP A 98 8.02 4.22 25.76
C ASP A 98 8.13 3.16 24.64
N TYR A 99 8.12 3.60 23.38
CA TYR A 99 8.21 2.68 22.25
C TYR A 99 9.56 1.94 22.22
N ASP A 100 9.49 0.60 22.21
CA ASP A 100 10.62 -0.29 22.02
C ASP A 100 10.53 -0.97 20.64
N MET A 101 11.47 -0.65 19.77
CA MET A 101 11.54 -1.20 18.41
C MET A 101 11.88 -2.70 18.35
N TYR A 102 12.38 -3.29 19.45
CA TYR A 102 12.71 -4.72 19.54
C TYR A 102 11.54 -5.56 20.04
N LYS A 103 10.52 -4.93 20.64
CA LYS A 103 9.30 -5.59 21.12
C LYS A 103 8.33 -5.79 19.95
N LYS A 104 8.14 -7.05 19.55
CA LYS A 104 7.16 -7.42 18.51
C LYS A 104 5.74 -7.40 19.09
N ASP A 105 5.05 -6.29 18.86
CA ASP A 105 3.64 -6.13 19.18
C ASP A 105 2.87 -5.65 17.93
N LEU A 106 2.02 -6.52 17.39
CA LEU A 106 1.26 -6.24 16.19
C LEU A 106 0.18 -5.15 16.41
N ALA A 107 -0.38 -5.04 17.62
CA ALA A 107 -1.36 -4.00 17.93
C ALA A 107 -0.69 -2.61 17.88
N VAL A 108 0.51 -2.50 18.46
CA VAL A 108 1.36 -1.30 18.38
C VAL A 108 1.80 -1.03 16.93
N ALA A 109 2.29 -2.03 16.21
CA ALA A 109 2.73 -1.88 14.83
C ALA A 109 1.63 -1.34 13.90
N ASN A 110 0.39 -1.77 14.10
CA ASN A 110 -0.78 -1.31 13.34
C ASN A 110 -1.16 0.16 13.58
N ILE A 111 -0.57 0.85 14.58
CA ILE A 111 -0.77 2.30 14.75
C ILE A 111 -0.11 3.07 13.59
N LYS A 112 1.07 2.64 13.13
CA LYS A 112 1.81 3.32 12.04
C LYS A 112 0.96 3.52 10.77
N PRO A 113 0.40 2.47 10.14
CA PRO A 113 -0.42 2.63 8.94
C PRO A 113 -1.70 3.44 9.18
N ARG A 114 -2.25 3.47 10.41
CA ARG A 114 -3.42 4.30 10.76
C ARG A 114 -3.07 5.78 10.87
N LEU A 115 -1.89 6.11 11.41
CA LEU A 115 -1.36 7.49 11.40
C LEU A 115 -1.07 7.95 9.96
N ARG A 116 -0.51 7.07 9.13
CA ARG A 116 -0.30 7.33 7.69
C ARG A 116 -1.63 7.60 6.98
N MET A 117 -2.64 6.75 7.18
CA MET A 117 -4.00 6.95 6.65
C MET A 117 -4.57 8.31 7.05
N THR A 118 -4.49 8.65 8.34
CA THR A 118 -4.97 9.95 8.87
C THR A 118 -4.27 11.12 8.15
N THR A 119 -2.96 11.01 7.95
CA THR A 119 -2.14 12.01 7.27
C THR A 119 -2.53 12.17 5.80
N LEU A 120 -2.75 11.07 5.08
CA LEU A 120 -3.19 11.09 3.68
C LEU A 120 -4.57 11.77 3.54
N TYR A 121 -5.52 11.41 4.40
CA TYR A 121 -6.85 12.02 4.37
C TYR A 121 -6.84 13.51 4.73
N TYR A 122 -5.94 13.96 5.60
CA TYR A 122 -5.76 15.39 5.85
C TYR A 122 -5.42 16.15 4.56
N TYR A 123 -4.43 15.68 3.79
CA TYR A 123 -4.05 16.32 2.54
C TYR A 123 -5.14 16.18 1.47
N ALA A 124 -5.78 15.01 1.37
CA ALA A 124 -6.86 14.78 0.41
C ALA A 124 -8.03 15.74 0.63
N ALA A 125 -8.47 15.92 1.89
CA ALA A 125 -9.52 16.87 2.24
C ALA A 125 -9.15 18.32 1.91
N ARG A 126 -7.89 18.72 2.13
CA ARG A 126 -7.41 20.08 1.83
C ARG A 126 -7.30 20.36 0.33
N ARG A 127 -6.99 19.34 -0.47
CA ARG A 127 -6.80 19.45 -1.93
C ARG A 127 -8.05 19.10 -2.73
N ARG A 128 -9.11 18.59 -2.08
CA ARG A 128 -10.27 17.96 -2.74
C ARG A 128 -9.83 16.82 -3.66
N SER A 129 -8.90 16.01 -3.17
CA SER A 129 -8.34 14.85 -3.87
C SER A 129 -8.87 13.54 -3.27
N LEU A 130 -8.64 12.44 -3.97
CA LEU A 130 -8.95 11.08 -3.49
C LEU A 130 -7.68 10.42 -2.93
N VAL A 131 -7.80 9.70 -1.83
CA VAL A 131 -6.72 8.86 -1.30
C VAL A 131 -6.66 7.56 -2.11
N VAL A 132 -5.51 7.28 -2.71
CA VAL A 132 -5.30 6.09 -3.54
C VAL A 132 -4.44 5.08 -2.79
N GLY A 133 -4.98 3.88 -2.61
CA GLY A 133 -4.28 2.77 -1.97
C GLY A 133 -3.50 1.91 -2.94
N THR A 134 -2.58 1.15 -2.36
CA THR A 134 -1.58 0.35 -3.09
C THR A 134 -1.84 -1.15 -2.95
N GLY A 135 -2.96 -1.55 -2.35
CA GLY A 135 -3.26 -2.97 -2.15
C GLY A 135 -3.41 -3.70 -3.48
N ASN A 136 -2.56 -4.69 -3.71
CA ASN A 136 -2.63 -5.56 -4.89
C ASN A 136 -3.46 -6.83 -4.60
N ARG A 137 -3.78 -7.61 -5.65
CA ARG A 137 -4.62 -8.81 -5.52
C ARG A 137 -4.00 -9.84 -4.58
N SER A 138 -2.68 -9.98 -4.58
CA SER A 138 -1.97 -10.94 -3.75
C SER A 138 -2.13 -10.60 -2.27
N GLU A 139 -1.86 -9.34 -1.87
CA GLU A 139 -2.06 -8.84 -0.50
C GLU A 139 -3.53 -8.93 -0.07
N ILE A 140 -4.46 -8.48 -0.92
CA ILE A 140 -5.89 -8.48 -0.61
C ILE A 140 -6.39 -9.90 -0.39
N THR A 141 -5.94 -10.88 -1.20
CA THR A 141 -6.39 -12.28 -1.10
C THR A 141 -6.20 -12.82 0.31
N VAL A 142 -5.00 -12.66 0.86
CA VAL A 142 -4.63 -13.13 2.21
C VAL A 142 -4.90 -12.10 3.32
N GLY A 143 -5.34 -10.89 2.97
CA GLY A 143 -5.64 -9.81 3.91
C GLY A 143 -4.41 -9.20 4.57
N TYR A 144 -3.30 -9.15 3.85
CA TYR A 144 -2.02 -8.61 4.28
C TYR A 144 -2.02 -7.07 4.16
N PHE A 145 -2.85 -6.44 4.98
CA PHE A 145 -2.96 -4.99 5.13
C PHE A 145 -3.60 -4.65 6.48
N THR A 146 -3.44 -3.41 6.94
CA THR A 146 -4.08 -2.92 8.17
C THR A 146 -5.47 -2.40 7.86
N LYS A 147 -6.49 -2.98 8.50
CA LYS A 147 -7.86 -2.48 8.40
C LYS A 147 -7.92 -1.05 8.96
N TYR A 148 -8.46 -0.13 8.16
CA TYR A 148 -8.48 1.32 8.44
C TYR A 148 -7.09 1.95 8.63
N GLY A 149 -6.04 1.30 8.10
CA GLY A 149 -4.72 1.88 7.90
C GLY A 149 -4.50 2.06 6.40
N ASP A 150 -3.51 1.36 5.85
CA ASP A 150 -3.25 1.27 4.41
C ASP A 150 -4.43 0.72 3.59
N GLY A 151 -5.33 -0.06 4.20
CA GLY A 151 -6.59 -0.47 3.57
C GLY A 151 -7.73 0.56 3.67
N GLY A 152 -7.54 1.68 4.37
CA GLY A 152 -8.51 2.77 4.46
C GLY A 152 -8.24 3.80 3.38
N VAL A 153 -8.85 3.63 2.21
CA VAL A 153 -8.61 4.44 1.01
C VAL A 153 -9.87 4.61 0.18
N ASP A 154 -9.86 5.53 -0.78
CA ASP A 154 -11.00 5.77 -1.68
C ASP A 154 -10.94 4.87 -2.92
N LEU A 155 -9.73 4.63 -3.46
CA LEU A 155 -9.50 3.89 -4.72
C LEU A 155 -8.37 2.86 -4.57
N LEU A 156 -8.45 1.76 -5.31
CA LEU A 156 -7.43 0.70 -5.38
C LEU A 156 -7.14 0.30 -6.85
N PRO A 157 -6.34 1.07 -7.59
CA PRO A 157 -6.14 0.87 -9.04
C PRO A 157 -5.47 -0.46 -9.40
N ILE A 158 -4.69 -1.04 -8.48
CA ILE A 158 -3.94 -2.28 -8.72
C ILE A 158 -4.50 -3.50 -7.97
N ALA A 159 -5.68 -3.39 -7.35
CA ALA A 159 -6.29 -4.47 -6.56
C ALA A 159 -6.60 -5.76 -7.33
N ASN A 160 -6.62 -5.71 -8.66
CA ASN A 160 -6.84 -6.87 -9.51
C ASN A 160 -5.55 -7.51 -10.04
N LEU A 161 -4.39 -6.93 -9.71
CA LEU A 161 -3.08 -7.38 -10.19
C LEU A 161 -2.39 -8.25 -9.15
N VAL A 162 -1.86 -9.39 -9.56
CA VAL A 162 -0.96 -10.17 -8.70
C VAL A 162 0.43 -9.52 -8.64
N LYS A 163 1.27 -9.88 -7.68
CA LYS A 163 2.56 -9.21 -7.43
C LYS A 163 3.46 -9.18 -8.66
N LYS A 164 3.53 -10.29 -9.41
CA LYS A 164 4.25 -10.36 -10.68
C LYS A 164 3.78 -9.32 -11.71
N GLN A 165 2.47 -9.10 -11.82
CA GLN A 165 1.92 -8.12 -12.75
C GLN A 165 2.20 -6.68 -12.30
N VAL A 166 2.33 -6.44 -10.99
CA VAL A 166 2.77 -5.14 -10.46
C VAL A 166 4.24 -4.88 -10.84
N VAL A 167 5.11 -5.90 -10.76
CA VAL A 167 6.51 -5.81 -11.21
C VAL A 167 6.60 -5.48 -12.71
N GLU A 168 5.89 -6.22 -13.56
CA GLU A 168 5.83 -5.97 -15.00
C GLU A 168 5.34 -4.54 -15.33
N LEU A 169 4.38 -4.04 -14.55
CA LEU A 169 3.87 -2.68 -14.71
C LEU A 169 4.86 -1.62 -14.21
N ALA A 170 5.66 -1.91 -13.17
CA ALA A 170 6.70 -1.02 -12.68
C ALA A 170 7.81 -0.81 -13.72
N GLU A 171 8.25 -1.89 -14.37
CA GLU A 171 9.23 -1.83 -15.46
C GLU A 171 8.70 -0.98 -16.63
N TYR A 172 7.45 -1.20 -17.03
CA TYR A 172 6.81 -0.42 -18.09
C TYR A 172 6.69 1.08 -17.76
N LEU A 173 6.34 1.41 -16.52
CA LEU A 173 6.18 2.79 -16.07
C LEU A 173 7.51 3.51 -15.79
N GLY A 174 8.65 2.83 -15.98
CA GLY A 174 9.97 3.41 -15.75
C GLY A 174 10.30 3.62 -14.27
N VAL A 175 9.75 2.78 -13.38
CA VAL A 175 10.10 2.81 -11.95
C VAL A 175 11.60 2.51 -11.80
N PRO A 176 12.35 3.28 -11.00
CA PRO A 176 13.78 3.05 -10.80
C PRO A 176 14.11 1.63 -10.32
N GLN A 177 15.14 1.01 -10.92
CA GLN A 177 15.54 -0.38 -10.64
C GLN A 177 15.77 -0.69 -9.15
N PRO A 178 16.40 0.19 -8.32
CA PRO A 178 16.58 -0.08 -6.89
C PRO A 178 15.27 -0.28 -6.12
N ILE A 179 14.14 0.23 -6.64
CA ILE A 179 12.80 0.05 -6.06
C ILE A 179 12.19 -1.29 -6.52
N ILE A 180 12.45 -1.68 -7.77
CA ILE A 180 11.97 -2.95 -8.34
C ILE A 180 12.68 -4.14 -7.69
N ASP A 181 14.00 -4.05 -7.51
CA ASP A 181 14.84 -5.13 -6.95
C ASP A 181 14.68 -5.29 -5.43
N LYS A 182 14.03 -4.33 -4.77
CA LYS A 182 13.86 -4.33 -3.32
C LYS A 182 12.91 -5.45 -2.89
N PRO A 183 13.29 -6.30 -1.92
CA PRO A 183 12.40 -7.31 -1.39
C PRO A 183 11.11 -6.70 -0.79
N PRO A 184 9.93 -7.29 -1.02
CA PRO A 184 8.68 -6.85 -0.40
C PRO A 184 8.74 -6.83 1.13
N SER A 185 8.27 -5.73 1.72
CA SER A 185 8.17 -5.55 3.17
C SER A 185 7.11 -4.51 3.50
N ALA A 186 6.30 -4.76 4.53
CA ALA A 186 5.35 -3.78 5.06
C ALA A 186 6.01 -2.66 5.92
N GLY A 187 7.31 -2.77 6.24
CA GLY A 187 8.07 -1.73 6.97
C GLY A 187 7.52 -1.42 8.37
N LEU A 188 6.92 -2.40 9.05
CA LEU A 188 6.32 -2.24 10.37
C LEU A 188 7.36 -2.30 11.51
N TRP A 189 8.41 -3.10 11.35
CA TRP A 189 9.55 -3.21 12.27
C TRP A 189 10.84 -3.61 11.53
N ALA A 190 11.99 -3.48 12.20
CA ALA A 190 13.28 -3.78 11.60
C ALA A 190 13.41 -5.25 11.17
N GLY A 191 13.86 -5.48 9.93
CA GLY A 191 14.07 -6.81 9.36
C GLY A 191 12.79 -7.57 8.98
N GLN A 192 11.66 -6.87 8.85
CA GLN A 192 10.40 -7.46 8.41
C GLN A 192 10.47 -8.03 6.99
N ASN A 193 9.88 -9.21 6.77
CA ASN A 193 9.79 -9.85 5.46
C ASN A 193 8.41 -10.52 5.30
N ASP A 194 7.68 -10.13 4.26
CA ASP A 194 6.28 -10.51 4.08
C ASP A 194 6.10 -12.01 3.83
N GLU A 195 6.95 -12.61 3.01
CA GLU A 195 6.88 -14.04 2.68
C GLU A 195 7.13 -14.94 3.90
N LYS A 196 8.05 -14.52 4.78
CA LYS A 196 8.31 -15.21 6.06
C LYS A 196 7.12 -15.10 7.01
N GLU A 197 6.42 -13.96 7.03
CA GLU A 197 5.22 -13.79 7.85
C GLU A 197 4.02 -14.59 7.33
N MET A 198 3.80 -14.55 6.00
CA MET A 198 2.74 -15.31 5.36
C MET A 198 3.02 -16.82 5.35
N GLY A 199 4.30 -17.20 5.40
CA GLY A 199 4.75 -18.60 5.28
C GLY A 199 4.67 -19.15 3.85
N ILE A 200 4.53 -18.28 2.85
CA ILE A 200 4.42 -18.60 1.42
C ILE A 200 5.12 -17.52 0.59
N ALA A 201 5.72 -17.91 -0.52
CA ALA A 201 6.32 -16.98 -1.47
C ALA A 201 5.24 -16.30 -2.33
N TYR A 202 5.52 -15.09 -2.82
CA TYR A 202 4.61 -14.39 -3.74
C TYR A 202 4.39 -15.17 -5.04
N GLU A 203 5.41 -15.87 -5.56
CA GLU A 203 5.25 -16.69 -6.76
C GLU A 203 4.27 -17.84 -6.56
N GLU A 204 4.28 -18.47 -5.39
CA GLU A 204 3.33 -19.54 -5.02
C GLU A 204 1.91 -18.98 -4.91
N LEU A 205 1.76 -17.82 -4.25
CA LEU A 205 0.50 -17.13 -4.07
C LEU A 205 -0.10 -16.67 -5.40
N ASP A 206 0.71 -16.03 -6.24
CA ASP A 206 0.31 -15.54 -7.56
C ASP A 206 -0.13 -16.69 -8.46
N LYS A 207 0.64 -17.80 -8.49
CA LYS A 207 0.27 -19.01 -9.24
C LYS A 207 -1.08 -19.55 -8.78
N TYR A 208 -1.29 -19.63 -7.47
CA TYR A 208 -2.56 -20.12 -6.91
C TYR A 208 -3.73 -19.20 -7.29
N ILE A 209 -3.56 -17.88 -7.16
CA ILE A 209 -4.58 -16.88 -7.49
C ILE A 209 -4.97 -16.92 -8.99
N LEU A 210 -3.99 -17.12 -9.87
CA LEU A 210 -4.20 -17.09 -11.33
C LEU A 210 -4.76 -18.41 -11.88
N THR A 211 -4.34 -19.55 -11.32
CA THR A 211 -4.61 -20.87 -11.93
C THR A 211 -5.47 -21.79 -11.06
N GLY A 212 -5.63 -21.49 -9.78
CA GLY A 212 -6.21 -22.41 -8.79
C GLY A 212 -5.32 -23.60 -8.44
N GLN A 213 -4.12 -23.72 -9.03
CA GLN A 213 -3.19 -24.81 -8.80
C GLN A 213 -2.09 -24.41 -7.82
N ALA A 214 -1.93 -25.20 -6.76
CA ALA A 214 -0.87 -25.07 -5.78
C ALA A 214 -0.68 -26.38 -5.03
N GLU A 215 0.45 -26.53 -4.35
CA GLU A 215 0.64 -27.61 -3.38
C GLU A 215 -0.37 -27.49 -2.23
N ASP A 216 -0.70 -28.62 -1.60
CA ASP A 216 -1.66 -28.65 -0.48
C ASP A 216 -1.25 -27.73 0.68
N ARG A 217 0.06 -27.57 0.92
CA ARG A 217 0.60 -26.64 1.92
C ARG A 217 0.17 -25.20 1.63
N VAL A 218 0.41 -24.73 0.40
CA VAL A 218 0.10 -23.36 -0.04
C VAL A 218 -1.41 -23.12 0.01
N ARG A 219 -2.21 -24.04 -0.55
CA ARG A 219 -3.67 -23.94 -0.52
C ARG A 219 -4.21 -23.76 0.89
N LYS A 220 -3.78 -24.61 1.84
CA LYS A 220 -4.21 -24.54 3.24
C LYS A 220 -3.85 -23.22 3.90
N ILE A 221 -2.66 -22.68 3.62
CA ILE A 221 -2.22 -21.38 4.16
C ILE A 221 -3.08 -20.26 3.59
N VAL A 222 -3.21 -20.19 2.26
CA VAL A 222 -3.96 -19.12 1.58
C VAL A 222 -5.43 -19.12 1.99
N ASP A 223 -6.09 -20.28 1.96
CA ASP A 223 -7.52 -20.41 2.32
C ASP A 223 -7.77 -19.99 3.78
N LYS A 224 -6.88 -20.39 4.69
CA LYS A 224 -6.95 -20.00 6.10
C LYS A 224 -6.81 -18.48 6.27
N LEU A 225 -5.79 -17.87 5.67
CA LEU A 225 -5.56 -16.42 5.75
C LEU A 225 -6.70 -15.64 5.09
N ALA A 226 -7.18 -16.09 3.94
CA ALA A 226 -8.27 -15.47 3.20
C ALA A 226 -9.59 -15.49 3.99
N LEU A 227 -9.88 -16.61 4.68
CA LEU A 227 -11.04 -16.77 5.56
C LEU A 227 -10.94 -15.87 6.80
N GLN A 228 -9.79 -15.89 7.48
CA GLN A 228 -9.56 -15.08 8.69
C GLN A 228 -9.60 -13.59 8.41
N SER A 229 -9.28 -13.16 7.19
CA SER A 229 -9.27 -11.76 6.78
C SER A 229 -10.54 -11.27 6.09
N LEU A 230 -11.59 -12.09 5.98
CA LEU A 230 -12.85 -11.67 5.32
C LEU A 230 -13.40 -10.37 5.88
N HIS A 231 -13.35 -10.19 7.21
CA HIS A 231 -13.82 -8.98 7.87
C HIS A 231 -13.04 -7.72 7.48
N LYS A 232 -11.83 -7.82 6.89
CA LYS A 232 -11.07 -6.68 6.38
C LYS A 232 -11.53 -6.25 4.98
N LYS A 233 -12.12 -7.18 4.21
CA LYS A 233 -12.53 -7.00 2.81
C LYS A 233 -14.00 -6.61 2.65
N GLN A 234 -14.75 -6.59 3.74
CA GLN A 234 -16.17 -6.28 3.76
C GLN A 234 -16.43 -4.98 4.51
N LEU A 235 -17.50 -4.29 4.13
CA LEU A 235 -18.07 -3.22 4.94
C LEU A 235 -18.45 -3.77 6.33
N PRO A 236 -18.54 -2.92 7.36
CA PRO A 236 -19.04 -3.31 8.67
C PRO A 236 -20.36 -4.08 8.54
N ALA A 237 -20.44 -5.26 9.17
CA ALA A 237 -21.64 -6.09 9.15
C ALA A 237 -22.82 -5.34 9.76
N LYS A 238 -23.98 -5.39 9.10
CA LYS A 238 -25.23 -4.80 9.58
C LYS A 238 -26.28 -5.90 9.74
N PRO A 239 -27.15 -5.84 10.76
CA PRO A 239 -28.31 -6.72 10.85
C PRO A 239 -29.19 -6.59 9.59
N SER A 240 -29.82 -7.68 9.17
CA SER A 240 -30.92 -7.63 8.21
C SER A 240 -32.18 -7.18 8.95
N LEU A 241 -32.59 -5.93 8.74
CA LEU A 241 -33.85 -5.36 9.23
C LEU A 241 -34.80 -5.14 8.05
#